data_AF-B0WKA4-F1
#
_entry.id   AF-B0WKA4-F1
#
_cell.length_a   1.000
_cell.length_b   1.000
_cell.length_c   1.000
_cell.angle_alpha   90.00
_cell.angle_beta   90.00
_cell.angle_gamma   90.00
#
_symmetry.space_group_name_H-M   'P 1'
#
loop_
_entity.id
_entity.type
_entity.pdbx_description
1 polymer ?
#
loop_
_entity_poly.entity_id
_entity_poly.type
_entity_poly.pdbx_seq_one_letter_code
_entity_poly.pdbx_strand_id
1 'polypeptide(L)'
;MLLLDHETTVSTGVALLSFLSVKSDQSDFNHINSDGSFSFGLKNSETVGGHYHTASGNPKTIVRGRFGSRQPDTGRVEETVYTAGPRGRVSI
;
A
#
# COMPACT_ATOMS: atom_id res chain seq x y z
N MET A 1 40.52 56.75 13.52
CA MET A 1 40.93 55.68 12.59
C MET A 1 40.33 54.40 13.12
N LEU A 2 39.33 53.87 12.40
CA LEU A 2 38.44 52.78 12.82
C LEU A 2 39.08 51.41 12.62
N LEU A 3 38.84 50.53 13.60
CA LEU A 3 38.63 49.07 13.59
C LEU A 3 39.50 48.17 12.68
N LEU A 4 40.17 47.21 13.31
CA LEU A 4 40.43 45.87 12.76
C LEU A 4 40.02 44.84 13.81
N ASP A 5 38.71 44.71 14.02
CA ASP A 5 38.16 43.52 14.66
C ASP A 5 37.99 42.47 13.56
N HIS A 6 38.70 41.35 13.72
CA HIS A 6 38.68 40.25 12.79
C HIS A 6 37.36 39.49 12.99
N GLU A 7 36.35 39.83 12.16
CA GLU A 7 35.07 39.13 12.11
C GLU A 7 35.29 37.64 11.79
N THR A 8 35.20 36.79 12.80
CA THR A 8 35.10 35.34 12.63
C THR A 8 33.79 35.03 11.93
N THR A 9 33.87 34.83 10.62
CA THR A 9 32.73 34.37 9.82
C THR A 9 32.40 32.94 10.22
N VAL A 10 31.42 32.75 11.11
CA VAL A 10 30.81 31.45 11.35
C VAL A 10 29.91 31.13 10.16
N SER A 11 30.42 30.31 9.25
CA SER A 11 29.60 29.72 8.18
C SER A 11 28.61 28.74 8.80
N THR A 12 27.38 29.20 9.05
CA THR A 12 26.27 28.32 9.43
C THR A 12 25.85 27.51 8.21
N GLY A 13 26.45 26.33 8.05
CA GLY A 13 26.02 25.34 7.07
C GLY A 13 24.58 24.92 7.36
N VAL A 14 23.64 25.36 6.53
CA VAL A 14 22.25 24.89 6.58
C VAL A 14 22.24 23.45 6.06
N ALA A 15 22.19 22.48 6.97
CA ALA A 15 21.95 21.09 6.62
C ALA A 15 20.47 20.95 6.21
N LEU A 16 20.21 20.95 4.89
CA LEU A 16 18.90 20.62 4.36
C LEU A 16 18.69 19.10 4.49
N LEU A 17 18.17 18.65 5.63
CA LEU A 17 17.66 17.30 5.77
C LEU A 17 16.37 17.19 4.96
N SER A 18 16.48 16.65 3.76
CA SER A 18 15.34 16.17 2.99
C SER A 18 14.68 15.03 3.77
N PHE A 19 13.69 15.34 4.61
CA PHE A 19 12.77 14.34 5.13
C PHE A 19 11.91 13.84 3.97
N LEU A 20 12.45 12.88 3.20
CA LEU A 20 11.63 12.08 2.30
C LEU A 20 10.53 11.47 3.17
N SER A 21 9.31 11.95 2.96
CA SER A 21 8.13 11.43 3.63
C SER A 21 8.02 9.95 3.25
N VAL A 22 8.37 9.05 4.17
CA VAL A 22 8.11 7.62 4.01
C VAL A 22 6.59 7.48 4.03
N LYS A 23 5.97 7.52 2.85
CA LYS A 23 4.59 7.08 2.69
C LYS A 23 4.60 5.56 2.84
N SER A 24 4.51 5.08 4.08
CA SER A 24 3.95 3.75 4.34
C SER A 24 2.46 3.81 3.99
N ASP A 25 2.14 3.77 2.70
CA ASP A 25 0.76 3.77 2.25
C ASP A 25 0.21 2.34 2.25
N GLN A 26 -0.09 1.88 3.48
CA GLN A 26 -0.78 0.63 3.85
C GLN A 26 0.00 -0.67 3.68
N SER A 27 0.33 -1.24 4.85
CA SER A 27 0.93 -2.53 5.08
C SER A 27 0.08 -3.65 4.53
N ASP A 28 0.72 -4.54 3.77
CA ASP A 28 0.21 -5.88 3.55
C ASP A 28 -0.30 -6.49 4.85
N PHE A 29 -1.39 -7.23 4.77
CA PHE A 29 -1.98 -7.88 5.93
C PHE A 29 -2.40 -9.30 5.60
N ASN A 30 -2.34 -10.15 6.61
CA ASN A 30 -2.84 -11.51 6.56
C ASN A 30 -3.41 -11.85 7.93
N HIS A 31 -4.74 -12.00 8.01
CA HIS A 31 -5.45 -12.24 9.24
C HIS A 31 -6.33 -13.48 9.10
N ILE A 32 -6.22 -14.38 10.06
CA ILE A 32 -7.01 -15.61 10.16
C ILE A 32 -7.66 -15.61 11.55
N ASN A 33 -8.98 -15.72 11.58
CA ASN A 33 -9.76 -15.78 12.80
C ASN A 33 -9.90 -17.23 13.29
N SER A 34 -10.23 -17.41 14.57
CA SER A 34 -10.42 -18.72 15.19
C SER A 34 -11.55 -19.55 14.58
N ASP A 35 -12.55 -18.89 13.98
CA ASP A 35 -13.65 -19.54 13.28
C ASP A 35 -13.27 -20.06 11.89
N GLY A 36 -12.05 -19.79 11.42
CA GLY A 36 -11.55 -20.17 10.10
C GLY A 36 -11.85 -19.15 9.00
N SER A 37 -12.46 -18.01 9.32
CA SER A 37 -12.54 -16.88 8.40
C SER A 37 -11.17 -16.24 8.23
N PHE A 38 -10.95 -15.63 7.06
CA PHE A 38 -9.67 -14.99 6.75
C PHE A 38 -9.87 -13.68 5.99
N SER A 39 -8.86 -12.83 6.06
CA SER A 39 -8.73 -11.65 5.22
C SER A 39 -7.26 -11.38 4.94
N PHE A 40 -6.92 -11.12 3.68
CA PHE A 40 -5.59 -10.68 3.30
C PHE A 40 -5.64 -9.49 2.33
N GLY A 41 -4.56 -8.74 2.31
CA GLY A 41 -4.33 -7.68 1.35
C GLY A 41 -2.85 -7.54 1.05
N LEU A 42 -2.55 -7.39 -0.23
CA LEU A 42 -1.24 -7.07 -0.77
C LEU A 42 -1.38 -5.79 -1.58
N LYS A 43 -0.54 -4.78 -1.33
CA LYS A 43 -0.53 -3.53 -2.09
C LYS A 43 0.90 -3.14 -2.42
N ASN A 44 1.20 -3.10 -3.71
CA ASN A 44 2.49 -2.65 -4.21
C ASN A 44 2.38 -1.20 -4.68
N SER A 45 2.47 -0.25 -3.74
CA SER A 45 2.40 1.19 -4.03
C SER A 45 3.65 1.75 -4.72
N GLU A 46 4.76 1.01 -4.70
CA GLU A 46 6.02 1.40 -5.35
C GLU A 46 6.00 1.15 -6.86
N THR A 47 5.13 0.24 -7.33
CA THR A 47 4.95 0.00 -8.76
C THR A 47 4.14 1.11 -9.42
N VAL A 48 4.53 1.45 -10.65
CA VAL A 48 3.75 2.32 -11.54
C VAL A 48 2.35 1.73 -11.69
N GLY A 49 1.36 2.48 -11.20
CA GLY A 49 -0.04 2.06 -11.18
C GLY A 49 -0.53 1.39 -9.89
N GLY A 50 0.31 1.16 -8.89
CA GLY A 50 -0.13 0.78 -7.54
C GLY A 50 -0.96 -0.50 -7.50
N HIS A 51 -0.41 -1.62 -7.98
CA HIS A 51 -1.12 -2.90 -8.04
C HIS A 51 -1.55 -3.39 -6.66
N TYR A 52 -2.72 -4.01 -6.57
CA TYR A 52 -3.24 -4.56 -5.33
C TYR A 52 -4.04 -5.85 -5.52
N HIS A 53 -4.13 -6.63 -4.45
CA HIS A 53 -5.04 -7.75 -4.32
C HIS A 53 -5.54 -7.81 -2.88
N THR A 54 -6.85 -7.81 -2.71
CA THR A 54 -7.49 -8.04 -1.41
C THR A 54 -8.50 -9.17 -1.52
N ALA A 55 -8.56 -10.05 -0.52
CA ALA A 55 -9.60 -11.05 -0.44
C ALA A 55 -10.01 -11.32 1.02
N SER A 56 -11.23 -11.80 1.18
CA SER A 56 -11.73 -12.32 2.44
C SER A 56 -12.59 -13.55 2.21
N GLY A 57 -12.60 -14.45 3.18
CA GLY A 57 -13.43 -15.63 3.16
C GLY A 57 -14.07 -15.88 4.51
N ASN A 58 -15.23 -16.54 4.49
CA ASN A 58 -15.88 -17.04 5.69
C ASN A 58 -15.83 -18.57 5.75
N PRO A 59 -16.12 -19.19 6.90
CA PRO A 59 -16.05 -20.64 7.06
C PRO A 59 -17.12 -21.38 6.24
N LYS A 60 -18.13 -20.67 5.74
CA LYS A 60 -19.17 -21.20 4.85
C LYS A 60 -18.71 -21.31 3.39
N THR A 61 -17.41 -21.31 3.14
CA THR A 61 -16.75 -21.43 1.82
C THR A 61 -17.05 -20.30 0.84
N ILE A 62 -17.56 -19.16 1.34
CA ILE A 62 -17.73 -17.97 0.51
C ILE A 62 -16.43 -17.18 0.56
N VAL A 63 -15.80 -16.99 -0.59
CA VAL A 63 -14.63 -16.15 -0.81
C VAL A 63 -15.03 -15.01 -1.72
N ARG A 64 -14.57 -13.81 -1.40
CA ARG A 64 -14.70 -12.63 -2.25
C ARG A 64 -13.37 -11.90 -2.30
N GLY A 65 -13.11 -11.27 -3.42
CA GLY A 65 -11.91 -10.45 -3.53
C GLY A 65 -11.95 -9.54 -4.73
N ARG A 66 -10.90 -8.74 -4.81
CA ARG A 66 -10.64 -7.85 -5.92
C ARG A 66 -9.14 -7.74 -6.13
N PHE A 67 -8.74 -7.70 -7.38
CA PHE A 67 -7.38 -7.37 -7.77
C PHE A 67 -7.42 -6.35 -8.90
N GLY A 68 -6.42 -5.49 -8.94
CA GLY A 68 -6.40 -4.42 -9.91
C GLY A 68 -5.20 -3.51 -9.77
N SER A 69 -5.26 -2.43 -10.51
CA SER A 69 -4.30 -1.34 -10.47
C SER A 69 -4.96 -0.06 -10.93
N ARG A 70 -4.21 1.03 -10.86
CA ARG A 70 -4.56 2.34 -11.36
C ARG A 70 -3.76 2.60 -12.63
N GLN A 71 -4.42 3.06 -13.69
CA GLN A 71 -3.73 3.56 -14.87
C GLN A 71 -2.86 4.78 -14.48
N PRO A 72 -1.57 4.77 -14.83
CA PRO A 72 -0.64 5.85 -14.43
C PRO A 72 -1.05 7.22 -14.98
N ASP A 73 -1.51 7.24 -16.23
CA ASP A 73 -1.76 8.50 -16.96
C ASP A 73 -3.12 9.12 -16.62
N THR A 74 -4.13 8.27 -16.39
CA THR A 74 -5.53 8.70 -16.20
C THR A 74 -5.97 8.64 -14.75
N GLY A 75 -5.22 7.95 -13.89
CA GLY A 75 -5.64 7.65 -12.53
C GLY A 75 -6.85 6.70 -12.46
N ARG A 76 -7.32 6.13 -13.58
CA ARG A 76 -8.49 5.24 -13.60
C ARG A 76 -8.17 3.92 -12.93
N VAL A 77 -9.06 3.43 -12.08
CA VAL A 77 -8.92 2.09 -11.50
C VAL A 77 -9.42 1.05 -12.50
N GLU A 78 -8.60 0.03 -12.74
CA GLU A 78 -8.96 -1.17 -13.47
C GLU A 78 -8.87 -2.35 -12.52
N GLU A 79 -10.02 -2.94 -12.19
CA GLU A 79 -10.07 -4.05 -11.25
C GLU A 79 -11.02 -5.15 -11.70
N THR A 80 -10.68 -6.36 -11.32
CA THR A 80 -11.55 -7.52 -11.38
C THR A 80 -12.04 -7.83 -9.99
N VAL A 81 -13.36 -7.86 -9.82
CA VAL A 81 -14.03 -8.31 -8.60
C VAL A 81 -14.51 -9.74 -8.82
N TYR A 82 -14.25 -10.62 -7.85
CA TYR A 82 -14.65 -12.02 -7.94
C TYR A 82 -15.33 -12.49 -6.67
N THR A 83 -16.16 -13.51 -6.84
CA THR A 83 -16.75 -14.30 -5.76
C THR A 83 -16.61 -15.78 -6.08
N ALA A 84 -16.36 -16.59 -5.06
CA ALA A 84 -16.44 -18.03 -5.09
C ALA A 84 -17.30 -18.47 -3.91
N GLY A 85 -18.15 -19.47 -4.09
CA GLY A 85 -19.02 -20.01 -3.06
C GLY A 85 -19.14 -21.52 -3.22
N PRO A 86 -19.97 -22.18 -2.38
CA PRO A 86 -20.17 -23.62 -2.45
C PRO A 86 -20.52 -24.02 -3.90
N ARG A 87 -19.60 -24.70 -4.57
CA ARG A 87 -19.90 -25.30 -5.88
C ARG A 87 -20.84 -26.45 -5.57
N GLY A 88 -22.09 -26.38 -6.04
CA GLY A 88 -23.02 -27.48 -5.94
C GLY A 88 -22.36 -28.77 -6.44
N ARG A 89 -22.66 -29.89 -5.77
CA ARG A 89 -22.16 -31.21 -6.17
C ARG A 89 -22.52 -31.43 -7.64
N VAL A 90 -21.52 -31.61 -8.50
CA VAL A 90 -21.77 -32.14 -9.84
C VAL A 90 -22.18 -33.59 -9.65
N SER A 91 -23.47 -33.87 -9.76
CA SER A 91 -23.96 -35.23 -9.96
C SER A 91 -23.67 -35.59 -11.42
N ILE A 92 -22.65 -36.42 -11.63
CA ILE A 92 -22.50 -37.20 -12.86
C ILE A 92 -23.34 -38.47 -12.78
#